data_AF-A0A848N9D1-F1
#
_entry.id   AF-A0A848N9D1-F1
#
_cell.length_a   1.000
_cell.length_b   1.000
_cell.length_c   1.000
_cell.angle_alpha   90.00
_cell.angle_beta   90.00
_cell.angle_gamma   90.00
#
_symmetry.space_group_name_H-M   'P 1'
#
loop_
_entity.id
_entity.type
_entity.pdbx_description
1 polymer ?
#
loop_
_entity_poly.entity_id
_entity_poly.type
_entity_poly.pdbx_seq_one_letter_code
_entity_poly.pdbx_strand_id
1 'polypeptide(L)'
;MVSSKSETSEKLLNTSLWEKLGKPSIDKNNPPPCLNLSLENITDEQWKPIPGFDNRLVVSNKGRVKRLSGWTSEGRKIFLKEQILSQIMSINSSRSYSLYCVLRHKRKNTCLTITKLLYNCFVEKFDLNDNTIIVANNNNPLWNIEVSNLSLRPIYDVLKGKQTIIKPK
;
A
#
# COMPACT_ATOMS: atom_id res chain seq x y z
N MET A 1 -6.69 -35.83 21.35
CA MET A 1 -5.76 -35.02 20.54
C MET A 1 -6.55 -34.33 19.44
N VAL A 2 -6.77 -33.03 19.57
CA VAL A 2 -7.47 -32.26 18.53
C VAL A 2 -6.48 -32.08 17.38
N SER A 3 -6.76 -32.72 16.25
CA SER A 3 -6.03 -32.51 15.00
C SER A 3 -6.19 -31.04 14.61
N SER A 4 -5.10 -30.28 14.73
CA SER A 4 -5.02 -28.91 14.26
C SER A 4 -5.20 -28.93 12.75
N LYS A 5 -6.35 -28.43 12.31
CA LYS A 5 -6.62 -28.08 10.91
C LYS A 5 -5.42 -27.30 10.39
N SER A 6 -4.87 -27.76 9.26
CA SER A 6 -3.77 -27.13 8.55
C SER A 6 -3.93 -25.61 8.56
N GLU A 7 -3.01 -24.95 9.26
CA GLU A 7 -2.74 -23.55 9.06
C GLU A 7 -2.47 -23.39 7.57
N THR A 8 -3.41 -22.77 6.86
CA THR A 8 -3.19 -22.29 5.49
C THR A 8 -1.83 -21.62 5.51
N SER A 9 -0.83 -22.27 4.90
CA SER A 9 0.53 -21.74 4.75
C SER A 9 0.41 -20.26 4.40
N GLU A 10 0.68 -19.40 5.39
CA GLU A 10 0.55 -17.96 5.20
C GLU A 10 1.61 -17.61 4.16
N LYS A 11 1.15 -17.24 2.96
CA LYS A 11 2.05 -16.92 1.86
C LYS A 11 2.93 -15.77 2.34
N LEU A 12 4.23 -16.02 2.55
CA LEU A 12 5.20 -15.01 2.97
C LEU A 12 5.41 -13.92 1.90
N LEU A 13 5.39 -14.32 0.63
CA LEU A 13 5.74 -13.48 -0.50
C LEU A 13 4.54 -13.24 -1.43
N ASN A 14 4.32 -11.98 -1.78
CA ASN A 14 3.42 -11.58 -2.86
C ASN A 14 4.07 -11.82 -4.23
N THR A 15 4.00 -13.07 -4.71
CA THR A 15 4.62 -13.48 -5.98
C THR A 15 4.05 -12.73 -7.18
N SER A 16 2.74 -12.42 -7.19
CA SER A 16 2.11 -11.68 -8.29
C SER A 16 2.67 -10.27 -8.44
N LEU A 17 2.86 -9.55 -7.32
CA LEU A 17 3.49 -8.24 -7.37
C LEU A 17 4.98 -8.35 -7.75
N TRP A 18 5.70 -9.33 -7.20
CA TRP A 18 7.11 -9.56 -7.53
C TRP A 18 7.32 -9.81 -9.04
N GLU A 19 6.46 -10.62 -9.67
CA GLU A 19 6.47 -10.84 -11.12
C GLU A 19 6.20 -9.55 -11.90
N LYS A 20 5.20 -8.78 -11.49
CA LYS A 20 4.87 -7.48 -12.11
C LYS A 20 5.99 -6.45 -11.99
N LEU A 21 6.77 -6.49 -10.92
CA LEU A 21 7.95 -5.65 -10.73
C LEU A 21 9.15 -6.06 -11.58
N GLY A 22 9.02 -7.11 -12.42
CA GLY A 22 10.11 -7.61 -13.25
C GLY A 22 11.03 -8.59 -12.52
N LYS A 23 10.55 -9.23 -11.45
CA LYS A 23 11.29 -10.22 -10.66
C LYS A 23 12.64 -9.67 -10.14
N PRO A 24 12.66 -8.52 -9.44
CA PRO A 24 13.90 -7.99 -8.88
C PRO A 24 14.58 -9.03 -7.97
N SER A 25 15.91 -8.98 -7.89
CA SER A 25 16.68 -9.80 -6.97
C SER A 25 16.35 -9.39 -5.53
N ILE A 26 15.79 -10.31 -4.76
CA ILE A 26 15.36 -10.13 -3.37
C ILE A 26 15.60 -11.41 -2.58
N ASP A 27 15.75 -11.30 -1.26
CA ASP A 27 15.62 -12.45 -0.37
C ASP A 27 14.15 -12.85 -0.26
N LYS A 28 13.80 -14.07 -0.65
CA LYS A 28 12.42 -14.57 -0.60
C LYS A 28 11.99 -15.00 0.82
N ASN A 29 12.95 -15.26 1.70
CA ASN A 29 12.70 -15.61 3.10
C ASN A 29 12.56 -14.35 3.97
N ASN A 30 13.07 -13.21 3.50
CA ASN A 30 12.86 -11.91 4.10
C ASN A 30 12.58 -10.84 3.02
N PRO A 31 11.41 -10.91 2.36
CA PRO A 31 11.12 -10.04 1.23
C PRO A 31 10.93 -8.59 1.67
N PRO A 32 11.18 -7.63 0.76
CA PRO A 32 10.91 -6.22 1.02
C PRO A 32 9.47 -5.96 1.48
N PRO A 33 9.22 -4.90 2.27
CA PRO A 33 7.91 -4.66 2.89
C PRO A 33 6.71 -4.71 1.94
N CYS A 34 6.83 -4.15 0.72
CA CYS A 34 5.72 -4.17 -0.26
C CYS A 34 5.38 -5.57 -0.80
N LEU A 35 6.29 -6.53 -0.66
CA LEU A 35 6.15 -7.92 -1.07
C LEU A 35 5.90 -8.87 0.12
N ASN A 36 6.18 -8.43 1.34
CA ASN A 36 6.06 -9.23 2.56
C ASN A 36 4.61 -9.29 3.05
N LEU A 37 4.07 -10.51 3.14
CA LEU A 37 2.70 -10.81 3.57
C LEU A 37 2.64 -11.47 4.96
N SER A 38 3.79 -11.68 5.62
CA SER A 38 3.87 -12.24 6.98
C SER A 38 3.31 -11.28 8.02
N LEU A 39 2.63 -11.80 9.05
CA LEU A 39 2.18 -11.01 10.19
C LEU A 39 3.32 -10.60 11.13
N GLU A 40 4.49 -11.23 11.01
CA GLU A 40 5.69 -10.91 11.79
C GLU A 40 6.08 -9.44 11.63
N ASN A 41 6.54 -8.84 12.72
CA ASN A 41 7.01 -7.47 12.72
C ASN A 41 8.36 -7.37 12.01
N ILE A 42 8.51 -6.36 11.17
CA ILE A 42 9.79 -6.00 10.58
C ILE A 42 10.48 -5.03 11.54
N THR A 43 11.82 -5.05 11.61
CA THR A 43 12.60 -4.12 12.41
C THR A 43 12.25 -2.66 12.09
N ASP A 44 12.13 -1.83 13.13
CA ASP A 44 11.77 -0.40 13.08
C ASP A 44 10.42 -0.09 12.41
N GLU A 45 9.55 -1.10 12.32
CA GLU A 45 8.22 -0.93 11.78
C GLU A 45 7.25 -0.34 12.82
N GLN A 46 6.65 0.79 12.46
CA GLN A 46 5.66 1.48 13.28
C GLN A 46 4.33 1.53 12.54
N TRP A 47 3.25 1.15 13.23
CA TRP A 47 1.90 1.09 12.68
C TRP A 47 1.07 2.28 13.11
N LYS A 48 0.29 2.85 12.17
CA LYS A 48 -0.70 3.90 12.43
C LYS A 48 -2.07 3.53 11.85
N PRO A 49 -3.18 3.90 12.49
CA PRO A 49 -4.51 3.67 11.94
C PRO A 49 -4.72 4.46 10.65
N ILE A 50 -5.34 3.83 9.65
CA ILE A 50 -5.72 4.51 8.42
C ILE A 50 -7.01 5.32 8.70
N PRO A 51 -7.00 6.65 8.48
CA PRO A 51 -8.18 7.49 8.72
C PRO A 51 -9.40 7.04 7.91
N GLY A 52 -10.57 7.05 8.54
CA GLY A 52 -11.85 6.69 7.89
C GLY A 52 -12.21 5.19 7.89
N PHE A 53 -11.40 4.33 8.53
CA PHE A 53 -11.60 2.87 8.53
C PHE A 53 -11.86 2.27 9.92
N ASP A 54 -12.45 3.05 10.84
CA ASP A 54 -12.84 2.63 12.21
C ASP A 54 -11.73 1.89 12.98
N ASN A 55 -10.46 2.29 12.80
CA ASN A 55 -9.27 1.64 13.37
C ASN A 55 -9.11 0.14 13.02
N ARG A 56 -9.84 -0.38 12.02
CA ARG A 56 -9.76 -1.78 11.58
C ARG A 56 -8.60 -2.05 10.64
N LEU A 57 -8.09 -1.00 10.01
CA LEU A 57 -6.97 -1.04 9.08
C LEU A 57 -5.88 -0.12 9.58
N VAL A 58 -4.64 -0.62 9.54
CA VAL A 58 -3.44 0.12 9.91
C VAL A 58 -2.44 0.07 8.76
N VAL A 59 -1.62 1.11 8.64
CA VAL A 59 -0.51 1.17 7.70
C VAL A 59 0.80 1.34 8.48
N SER A 60 1.85 0.65 8.06
CA SER A 60 3.17 0.82 8.65
C SER A 60 3.97 1.93 7.97
N ASN A 61 4.95 2.49 8.66
CA ASN A 61 5.93 3.44 8.09
C ASN A 61 6.75 2.82 6.93
N LYS A 62 6.78 1.48 6.82
CA LYS A 62 7.37 0.72 5.72
C LYS A 62 6.39 0.45 4.57
N GLY A 63 5.15 0.91 4.67
CA GLY A 63 4.14 0.85 3.61
C GLY A 63 3.30 -0.43 3.61
N ARG A 64 3.46 -1.35 4.59
CA ARG A 64 2.59 -2.51 4.71
C ARG A 64 1.21 -2.07 5.19
N VAL A 65 0.15 -2.70 4.69
CA VAL A 65 -1.22 -2.45 5.13
C VAL A 65 -1.72 -3.71 5.81
N LYS A 66 -2.21 -3.58 7.04
CA LYS A 66 -2.71 -4.70 7.84
C LYS A 66 -4.17 -4.48 8.19
N ARG A 67 -4.98 -5.52 7.99
CA ARG A 67 -6.32 -5.61 8.58
C ARG A 67 -6.19 -6.25 9.95
N LEU A 68 -6.65 -5.55 10.99
CA LEU A 68 -6.72 -6.10 12.33
C LEU A 68 -7.81 -7.16 12.43
N SER A 69 -7.63 -8.13 13.33
CA SER A 69 -8.65 -9.14 13.57
C SER A 69 -9.92 -8.52 14.17
N GLY A 70 -11.07 -9.11 13.88
CA GLY A 70 -12.32 -8.68 14.49
C GLY A 70 -13.57 -9.09 13.73
N TRP A 71 -14.72 -8.89 14.38
CA TRP A 71 -16.03 -9.21 13.83
C TRP A 71 -16.46 -8.18 12.79
N THR A 72 -17.02 -8.63 11.67
CA THR A 72 -17.70 -7.72 10.73
C THR A 72 -18.82 -6.97 11.46
N SER A 73 -18.85 -5.65 11.32
CA SER A 73 -19.86 -4.78 11.94
C SER A 73 -21.14 -4.69 11.12
N GLU A 74 -21.08 -5.05 9.83
CA GLU A 74 -22.20 -4.94 8.90
C GLU A 74 -22.39 -6.22 8.07
N GLY A 75 -23.64 -6.63 7.89
CA GLY A 75 -24.00 -7.84 7.15
C GLY A 75 -23.77 -9.13 7.92
N ARG A 76 -23.34 -10.17 7.21
CA ARG A 76 -23.09 -11.48 7.82
C ARG A 76 -21.99 -11.34 8.86
N LYS A 77 -22.28 -11.74 10.10
CA LYS A 77 -21.34 -11.74 11.23
C LYS A 77 -20.29 -12.82 11.03
N ILE A 78 -19.10 -12.42 10.61
CA ILE A 78 -17.95 -13.29 10.35
C ILE A 78 -16.77 -12.71 11.13
N PHE A 79 -16.01 -13.57 11.78
CA PHE A 79 -14.73 -13.18 12.37
C PHE A 79 -13.65 -13.17 11.28
N LEU A 80 -13.04 -12.01 11.06
CA LEU A 80 -11.92 -11.88 10.14
C LEU A 80 -10.63 -11.97 10.95
N LYS A 81 -9.73 -12.87 10.54
CA LYS A 81 -8.38 -12.93 11.09
C LYS A 81 -7.57 -11.71 10.66
N GLU A 82 -6.54 -11.43 11.44
CA GLU A 82 -5.53 -10.45 11.07
C GLU A 82 -4.85 -10.86 9.76
N GLN A 83 -4.50 -9.89 8.91
CA GLN A 83 -3.92 -10.18 7.60
C GLN A 83 -3.14 -8.97 7.06
N ILE A 84 -1.93 -9.18 6.54
CA ILE A 84 -1.28 -8.21 5.63
C ILE A 84 -1.99 -8.25 4.27
N LEU A 85 -2.49 -7.10 3.83
CA LEU A 85 -3.18 -6.98 2.57
C LEU A 85 -2.17 -6.89 1.42
N SER A 86 -2.40 -7.68 0.37
CA SER A 86 -1.55 -7.64 -0.81
C SER A 86 -1.62 -6.29 -1.50
N GLN A 87 -0.45 -5.76 -1.84
CA GLN A 87 -0.33 -4.60 -2.71
C GLN A 87 -0.40 -5.02 -4.17
N ILE A 88 -0.89 -4.12 -5.02
CA ILE A 88 -1.03 -4.34 -6.45
C ILE A 88 -0.40 -3.15 -7.17
N MET A 89 0.20 -3.41 -8.33
CA MET A 89 0.81 -2.38 -9.18
C MET A 89 -0.17 -1.88 -10.24
N SER A 90 -0.28 -0.56 -10.37
CA SER A 90 -0.95 0.14 -11.47
C SER A 90 0.10 0.88 -12.29
N ILE A 91 0.11 0.68 -13.61
CA ILE A 91 1.03 1.36 -14.52
C ILE A 91 0.43 2.73 -14.85
N ASN A 92 1.20 3.80 -14.61
CA ASN A 92 0.79 5.17 -14.93
C ASN A 92 1.38 5.63 -16.28
N SER A 93 2.60 5.19 -16.58
CA SER A 93 3.29 5.43 -17.86
C SER A 93 4.36 4.35 -18.10
N SER A 94 5.03 4.40 -19.26
CA SER A 94 6.11 3.46 -19.60
C SER A 94 7.26 3.41 -18.59
N ARG A 95 7.44 4.45 -17.77
CA ARG A 95 8.51 4.56 -16.76
C ARG A 95 8.00 4.77 -15.33
N SER A 96 6.68 4.75 -15.11
CA SER A 96 6.14 5.00 -13.78
C SER A 96 4.95 4.12 -13.46
N TYR A 97 4.88 3.71 -12.21
CA TYR A 97 3.77 2.94 -11.66
C TYR A 97 3.50 3.40 -10.23
N SER A 98 2.39 2.95 -9.68
CA SER A 98 2.03 3.16 -8.29
C SER A 98 1.58 1.86 -7.66
N LEU A 99 1.92 1.69 -6.39
CA LEU A 99 1.43 0.58 -5.58
C LEU A 99 0.16 1.02 -4.86
N TYR A 100 -0.85 0.16 -4.87
CA TYR A 100 -2.12 0.39 -4.21
C TYR A 100 -2.56 -0.81 -3.40
N CYS A 101 -3.48 -0.57 -2.46
CA CYS A 101 -4.17 -1.61 -1.71
C CYS A 101 -5.68 -1.42 -1.84
N VAL A 102 -6.42 -2.52 -1.89
CA VAL A 102 -7.88 -2.51 -1.88
C VAL A 102 -8.36 -2.68 -0.44
N LEU A 103 -8.92 -1.61 0.11
CA LEU A 103 -9.42 -1.55 1.48
C LEU A 103 -10.92 -1.80 1.47
N ARG A 104 -11.35 -2.88 2.12
CA ARG A 104 -12.77 -3.21 2.25
C ARG A 104 -13.29 -2.77 3.60
N HIS A 105 -14.29 -1.89 3.61
CA HIS A 105 -14.91 -1.38 4.82
C HIS A 105 -16.36 -0.98 4.54
N LYS A 106 -17.28 -1.33 5.46
CA LYS A 106 -18.72 -1.05 5.33
C LYS A 106 -19.32 -1.40 3.95
N ARG A 107 -18.97 -2.61 3.47
CA ARG A 107 -19.34 -3.16 2.14
C ARG A 107 -18.85 -2.36 0.93
N LYS A 108 -18.04 -1.32 1.12
CA LYS A 108 -17.39 -0.56 0.05
C LYS A 108 -15.94 -1.01 -0.09
N ASN A 109 -15.46 -0.98 -1.33
CA ASN A 109 -14.05 -1.19 -1.64
C ASN A 109 -13.45 0.15 -2.04
N THR A 110 -12.43 0.60 -1.33
CA THR A 110 -11.68 1.81 -1.64
C THR A 110 -10.27 1.40 -2.06
N CYS A 111 -9.85 1.85 -3.23
CA CYS A 111 -8.47 1.67 -3.69
C CYS A 111 -7.65 2.88 -3.24
N LEU A 112 -6.63 2.67 -2.40
CA LEU A 112 -5.73 3.72 -1.96
C LEU A 112 -4.29 3.44 -2.37
N THR A 113 -3.63 4.46 -2.91
CA THR A 113 -2.20 4.42 -3.21
C THR A 113 -1.39 4.39 -1.92
N ILE A 114 -0.37 3.54 -1.87
CA ILE A 114 0.50 3.39 -0.69
C ILE A 114 1.21 4.71 -0.36
N THR A 115 1.60 5.49 -1.36
CA THR A 115 2.24 6.80 -1.16
C THR A 115 1.30 7.81 -0.50
N LYS A 116 0.00 7.82 -0.87
CA LYS A 116 -1.02 8.65 -0.21
C LYS A 116 -1.18 8.25 1.26
N LEU A 117 -1.26 6.95 1.55
CA LEU A 117 -1.37 6.44 2.92
C LEU A 117 -0.16 6.82 3.78
N LEU A 118 1.05 6.58 3.26
CA LEU A 118 2.30 6.87 3.95
C LEU A 118 2.46 8.37 4.25
N TYR A 119 2.25 9.22 3.25
CA TYR A 119 2.35 10.66 3.44
C TYR A 119 1.35 11.15 4.47
N ASN A 120 0.09 10.72 4.37
CA ASN A 120 -0.98 11.13 5.27
C ASN A 120 -0.71 10.75 6.74
N CYS A 121 -0.21 9.53 6.96
CA CYS A 121 -0.03 8.99 8.31
C CYS A 121 1.31 9.40 8.94
N PHE A 122 2.36 9.62 8.14
CA PHE A 122 3.72 9.78 8.63
C PHE A 122 4.40 11.12 8.27
N VAL A 123 3.81 11.93 7.38
CA VAL A 123 4.33 13.26 7.02
C VAL A 123 3.35 14.36 7.42
N GLU A 124 2.22 14.45 6.71
CA GLU A 124 1.24 15.53 6.88
C GLU A 124 -0.16 15.04 6.49
N LYS A 125 -1.16 15.36 7.32
CA LYS A 125 -2.56 14.97 7.09
C LYS A 125 -3.19 15.81 5.99
N PHE A 126 -3.90 15.14 5.08
CA PHE A 126 -4.73 15.73 4.02
C PHE A 126 -5.94 14.83 3.74
N ASP A 127 -6.88 15.26 2.88
CA ASP A 127 -7.98 14.37 2.47
C ASP A 127 -7.47 13.34 1.45
N LEU A 128 -7.50 12.05 1.84
CA LEU A 128 -7.09 10.94 0.98
C LEU A 128 -7.91 10.85 -0.32
N ASN A 129 -9.15 11.37 -0.31
CA ASN A 129 -10.05 11.41 -1.45
C ASN A 129 -9.87 12.65 -2.34
N ASP A 130 -9.00 13.59 -1.95
CA ASP A 130 -8.70 14.75 -2.77
C ASP A 130 -7.93 14.30 -4.02
N ASN A 131 -8.58 14.49 -5.18
CA ASN A 131 -8.04 14.15 -6.49
C ASN A 131 -7.30 15.31 -7.15
N THR A 132 -7.30 16.49 -6.53
CA THR A 132 -6.49 17.65 -6.94
C THR A 132 -5.07 17.56 -6.41
N ILE A 133 -4.82 16.65 -5.47
CA ILE A 133 -3.52 16.44 -4.83
C ILE A 133 -2.96 15.06 -5.19
N ILE A 134 -1.68 15.03 -5.52
CA ILE A 134 -0.90 13.81 -5.71
C ILE A 134 0.25 13.74 -4.70
N VAL A 135 0.69 12.52 -4.40
CA VAL A 135 1.95 12.30 -3.68
C VAL A 135 2.97 11.79 -4.67
N ALA A 136 3.93 12.64 -5.02
CA ALA A 136 5.06 12.29 -5.87
C ALA A 136 6.04 11.41 -5.09
N ASN A 137 6.43 10.30 -5.69
CA ASN A 137 7.38 9.33 -5.14
C ASN A 137 8.72 9.46 -5.86
N ASN A 138 9.73 9.97 -5.17
CA ASN A 138 11.07 10.16 -5.72
C ASN A 138 12.05 9.04 -5.34
N ASN A 139 11.55 7.92 -4.78
CA ASN A 139 12.38 6.76 -4.47
C ASN A 139 12.83 6.04 -5.74
N ASN A 140 14.03 5.46 -5.70
CA ASN A 140 14.52 4.55 -6.72
C ASN A 140 15.12 3.30 -6.04
N PRO A 141 14.50 2.11 -6.16
CA PRO A 141 13.31 1.82 -6.97
C PRO A 141 12.00 2.36 -6.35
N LEU A 142 10.99 2.64 -7.18
CA LEU A 142 9.70 3.20 -6.73
C LEU A 142 8.95 2.33 -5.71
N TRP A 143 9.18 1.01 -5.71
CA TRP A 143 8.54 0.06 -4.78
C TRP A 143 9.22 0.01 -3.39
N ASN A 144 10.42 0.58 -3.23
CA ASN A 144 11.11 0.67 -1.95
C ASN A 144 10.95 2.10 -1.41
N ILE A 145 9.84 2.34 -0.72
CA ILE A 145 9.39 3.69 -0.37
C ILE A 145 9.99 4.12 0.97
N GLU A 146 10.88 5.10 0.93
CA GLU A 146 11.22 5.92 2.09
C GLU A 146 10.29 7.15 2.14
N VAL A 147 9.73 7.40 3.31
CA VAL A 147 8.71 8.45 3.51
C VAL A 147 9.29 9.84 3.29
N SER A 148 10.56 10.06 3.62
CA SER A 148 11.28 11.32 3.39
C SER A 148 11.41 11.69 1.91
N ASN A 149 11.29 10.72 1.01
CA ASN A 149 11.36 10.92 -0.44
C ASN A 149 9.98 11.11 -1.08
N LEU A 150 8.93 11.28 -0.26
CA LEU A 150 7.58 11.62 -0.70
C LEU A 150 7.35 13.13 -0.64
N SER A 151 6.66 13.67 -1.65
CA SER A 151 6.28 15.09 -1.67
C SER A 151 4.85 15.27 -2.14
N LEU A 152 4.10 16.16 -1.49
CA LEU A 152 2.75 16.54 -1.91
C LEU A 152 2.85 17.52 -3.09
N ARG A 153 2.06 17.32 -4.14
CA ARG A 153 1.99 18.24 -5.28
C ARG A 153 0.55 18.42 -5.76
N PRO A 154 0.16 19.63 -6.18
CA PRO A 154 -1.04 19.83 -6.98
C PRO A 154 -0.95 19.02 -8.29
N ILE A 155 -2.07 18.44 -8.71
CA ILE A 155 -2.17 17.70 -9.98
C ILE A 155 -1.86 18.61 -11.18
N TYR A 156 -2.22 19.90 -11.07
CA TYR A 156 -1.96 20.91 -12.10
C TYR A 156 -0.46 21.02 -12.44
N ASP A 157 0.43 20.96 -11.44
CA ASP A 157 1.87 21.08 -11.66
C ASP A 157 2.41 19.92 -12.50
N VAL A 158 1.86 18.73 -12.31
CA VAL A 158 2.21 17.55 -13.11
C VAL A 158 1.65 17.63 -14.52
N LEU A 159 0.45 18.16 -14.70
CA LEU A 159 -0.14 18.35 -16.03
C LEU A 159 0.61 19.43 -16.83
N LYS A 160 0.99 20.55 -16.19
CA LYS A 160 1.74 21.63 -16.84
C LYS A 160 3.14 21.18 -17.24
N GLY A 161 3.82 20.41 -16.39
CA GLY A 161 5.14 19.83 -16.71
C GLY A 161 5.12 18.85 -17.90
N LYS A 162 3.95 18.30 -18.27
CA LYS A 162 3.77 17.49 -19.49
C LYS A 162 3.49 18.32 -20.75
N GLN A 163 2.97 19.55 -20.61
CA GLN A 163 2.61 20.42 -21.74
C GLN A 163 3.82 21.18 -22.32
N THR A 164 4.92 21.34 -21.57
CA THR A 164 6.14 22.03 -22.03
C THR A 164 7.01 21.22 -23.01
N ILE A 165 6.62 20.01 -23.39
CA ILE A 165 7.27 19.24 -24.46
C ILE A 165 6.45 19.35 -25.75
N ILE A 166 6.19 20.58 -26.20
CA ILE A 166 5.83 20.84 -27.60
C ILE A 166 7.06 21.53 -28.18
N LYS A 167 7.90 20.77 -28.90
CA LYS A 167 9.01 21.35 -29.65
C LYS A 167 8.44 22.31 -30.70
N PRO A 168 8.90 23.57 -30.79
CA PRO A 168 8.55 24.41 -31.91
C PRO A 168 9.15 23.84 -33.21
N LYS A 169 8.43 24.11 -34.28
CA LYS A 169 8.58 23.60 -35.64
C LYS A 169 9.87 24.05 -36.31
#